data_AF-A0A8H5FB64-F1
#
_entry.id   AF-A0A8H5FB64-F1
#
_cell.length_a   1.000
_cell.length_b   1.000
_cell.length_c   1.000
_cell.angle_alpha   90.00
_cell.angle_beta   90.00
_cell.angle_gamma   90.00
#
_symmetry.space_group_name_H-M   'P 1'
#
loop_
_entity.id
_entity.type
_entity.pdbx_description
1 polymer ?
#
loop_
_entity_poly.entity_id
_entity_poly.type
_entity_poly.pdbx_seq_one_letter_code
_entity_poly.pdbx_strand_id
1 'polypeptide(L)'
;MPSADGFIKSTAGGRFAATFVIDEIMFNFSGSFASSVPAFSCNTATLNYPSLKSISSTRSFEGRVGPSRVTLNLANGPAINGVLDMPLSPGSTVSGSGVWTQN
;
A
#
# COMPACT_ATOMS: atom_id res chain seq x y z
N MET A 1 -15.22 -1.96 -10.45
CA MET A 1 -14.54 -1.47 -9.23
C MET A 1 -13.55 -0.44 -9.68
N PRO A 2 -13.62 0.81 -9.18
CA PRO A 2 -12.69 1.86 -9.60
C PRO A 2 -11.25 1.55 -9.17
N SER A 3 -10.31 2.16 -9.88
CA SER A 3 -8.88 2.04 -9.61
C SER A 3 -8.19 3.38 -9.79
N ALA A 4 -7.10 3.56 -9.05
CA ALA A 4 -6.25 4.75 -9.15
C ALA A 4 -4.79 4.35 -9.16
N ASP A 5 -4.01 5.04 -9.98
CA ASP A 5 -2.57 4.85 -10.06
C ASP A 5 -1.86 5.71 -9.02
N GLY A 6 -0.66 5.26 -8.67
CA GLY A 6 0.10 5.83 -7.59
C GLY A 6 1.40 5.09 -7.36
N PHE A 7 1.95 5.27 -6.16
CA PHE A 7 3.17 4.61 -5.75
C PHE A 7 3.09 4.21 -4.29
N ILE A 8 3.94 3.25 -3.89
CA ILE A 8 4.16 2.86 -2.50
C ILE A 8 5.66 2.70 -2.24
N LYS A 9 6.11 3.24 -1.11
CA LYS A 9 7.50 3.15 -0.66
C LYS A 9 7.53 2.77 0.81
N SER A 10 8.44 1.87 1.18
CA SER A 10 8.76 1.60 2.58
C SER A 10 10.13 2.16 2.94
N THR A 11 10.27 2.59 4.19
CA THR A 11 11.55 2.98 4.77
C THR A 11 12.08 1.84 5.63
N ALA A 12 13.40 1.82 5.86
CA ALA A 12 13.98 0.95 6.87
C ALA A 12 13.27 1.16 8.22
N GLY A 13 12.95 0.06 8.93
CA GLY A 13 12.19 0.10 10.19
C GLY A 13 10.69 -0.17 10.05
N GLY A 14 10.23 -0.66 8.89
CA GLY A 14 8.87 -1.21 8.74
C GLY A 14 7.76 -0.17 8.54
N ARG A 15 8.10 1.11 8.33
CA ARG A 15 7.11 2.14 7.95
C ARG A 15 6.95 2.20 6.44
N PHE A 16 5.76 2.59 5.97
CA PHE A 16 5.50 2.81 4.56
C PHE A 16 4.57 4.00 4.33
N ALA A 17 4.62 4.53 3.12
CA ALA A 17 3.69 5.52 2.60
C ALA A 17 3.33 5.17 1.16
N ALA A 18 2.05 5.26 0.84
CA ALA A 18 1.51 5.12 -0.50
C ALA A 18 0.68 6.35 -0.84
N THR A 19 0.73 6.77 -2.10
CA THR A 19 -0.02 7.93 -2.60
C THR A 19 -0.73 7.53 -3.88
N PHE A 20 -2.01 7.85 -3.97
CA PHE A 20 -2.87 7.59 -5.14
C PHE A 20 -3.63 8.87 -5.50
N VAL A 21 -3.81 9.09 -6.80
CA VAL A 21 -4.57 10.24 -7.31
C VAL A 21 -5.94 9.77 -7.76
N ILE A 22 -7.00 10.31 -7.15
CA ILE A 22 -8.40 10.01 -7.50
C ILE A 22 -9.10 11.33 -7.75
N ASP A 23 -9.65 11.53 -8.94
CA ASP A 23 -10.35 12.76 -9.32
C ASP A 23 -9.54 14.03 -8.96
N GLU A 24 -8.24 14.03 -9.31
CA GLU A 24 -7.27 15.11 -9.05
C GLU A 24 -6.92 15.34 -7.57
N ILE A 25 -7.46 14.56 -6.64
CA ILE A 25 -7.19 14.64 -5.20
C ILE A 25 -6.15 13.59 -4.79
N MET A 26 -5.21 13.97 -3.91
CA MET A 26 -4.18 13.06 -3.42
C MET A 26 -4.64 12.34 -2.14
N PHE A 27 -4.75 11.02 -2.24
CA PHE A 27 -5.03 10.13 -1.11
C PHE A 27 -3.74 9.42 -0.68
N ASN A 28 -3.37 9.62 0.58
CA ASN A 28 -2.17 9.02 1.16
C ASN A 28 -2.55 7.94 2.15
N PHE A 29 -1.93 6.76 2.03
CA PHE A 29 -2.01 5.70 3.02
C PHE A 29 -0.64 5.49 3.63
N SER A 30 -0.51 5.81 4.92
CA SER A 30 0.76 5.64 5.63
C SER A 30 0.56 4.81 6.88
N GLY A 31 1.57 4.02 7.23
CA GLY A 31 1.44 3.05 8.31
C GLY A 31 2.73 2.32 8.61
N SER A 32 2.58 1.23 9.37
CA SER A 32 3.70 0.35 9.72
C SER A 32 3.30 -1.11 9.59
N PHE A 33 4.23 -1.91 9.08
CA PHE A 33 4.18 -3.36 9.11
C PHE A 33 4.44 -3.85 10.55
N ALA A 34 3.74 -4.91 10.94
CA ALA A 34 3.93 -5.60 12.22
C ALA A 34 5.24 -6.40 12.25
N SER A 35 5.75 -6.80 11.09
CA SER A 35 7.04 -7.45 10.90
C SER A 35 8.06 -6.50 10.25
N SER A 36 9.34 -6.80 10.44
CA SER A 36 10.41 -6.06 9.75
C SER A 36 10.38 -6.39 8.26
N VAL A 37 10.11 -5.39 7.44
CA VAL A 37 10.12 -5.48 5.97
C VAL A 37 11.29 -4.66 5.46
N PRO A 38 12.11 -5.21 4.53
CA PRO A 38 13.14 -4.43 3.85
C PRO A 38 12.56 -3.16 3.21
N ALA A 39 13.40 -2.13 3.07
CA ALA A 39 13.03 -0.96 2.29
C ALA A 39 12.75 -1.37 0.85
N PHE A 40 11.64 -0.89 0.28
CA PHE A 40 11.25 -1.15 -1.10
C PHE A 40 10.56 0.07 -1.71
N SER A 41 10.54 0.10 -3.03
CA SER A 41 9.75 1.06 -3.80
C SER A 41 9.00 0.35 -4.91
N CYS A 42 7.82 0.89 -5.21
CA CYS A 42 6.96 0.51 -6.31
C CYS A 42 6.36 1.80 -6.85
N ASN A 43 6.89 2.28 -7.99
CA ASN A 43 6.41 3.52 -8.60
C ASN A 43 5.17 3.32 -9.50
N THR A 44 4.81 2.07 -9.77
CA THR A 44 3.64 1.68 -10.57
C THR A 44 2.64 0.91 -9.72
N ALA A 45 2.20 1.51 -8.62
CA ALA A 45 1.20 0.93 -7.74
C ALA A 45 -0.21 1.32 -8.22
N THR A 46 -1.13 0.38 -8.13
CA THR A 46 -2.55 0.58 -8.40
C THR A 46 -3.34 0.28 -7.14
N LEU A 47 -4.19 1.23 -6.74
CA LEU A 47 -5.20 1.06 -5.71
C LEU A 47 -6.51 0.64 -6.36
N ASN A 48 -7.02 -0.54 -6.02
CA ASN A 48 -8.40 -0.93 -6.29
C ASN A 48 -9.24 -0.63 -5.05
N TYR A 49 -10.40 0.00 -5.22
CA TYR A 49 -11.24 0.38 -4.09
C TYR A 49 -12.73 0.25 -4.44
N PRO A 50 -13.59 -0.18 -3.51
CA PRO A 50 -15.03 -0.30 -3.77
C PRO A 50 -15.74 1.06 -3.81
N SER A 51 -15.32 2.04 -3.02
CA SER A 51 -15.89 3.40 -2.98
C SER A 51 -14.96 4.39 -2.27
N LEU A 52 -15.12 5.70 -2.47
CA LEU A 52 -14.35 6.71 -1.75
C LEU A 52 -14.46 6.58 -0.21
N LYS A 53 -15.62 6.15 0.30
CA LYS A 53 -15.82 5.88 1.74
C LYS A 53 -14.87 4.82 2.29
N SER A 54 -14.41 3.89 1.44
CA SER A 54 -13.46 2.84 1.84
C SER A 54 -12.02 3.34 1.97
N ILE A 55 -11.70 4.51 1.41
CA ILE A 55 -10.39 5.16 1.47
C ILE A 55 -10.41 6.21 2.58
N SER A 56 -10.73 5.79 3.80
CA SER A 56 -10.87 6.69 4.94
C SER A 56 -10.43 6.01 6.22
N SER A 57 -10.02 6.83 7.21
CA SER A 57 -9.67 6.43 8.58
C SER A 57 -8.55 5.39 8.67
N THR A 58 -8.33 4.87 9.88
CA THR A 58 -7.33 3.83 10.16
C THR A 58 -7.86 2.45 9.77
N ARG A 59 -7.05 1.67 9.07
CA ARG A 59 -7.37 0.31 8.63
C ARG A 59 -6.22 -0.63 8.86
N SER A 60 -6.54 -1.83 9.31
CA SER A 60 -5.63 -2.97 9.23
C SER A 60 -5.52 -3.47 7.79
N PHE A 61 -4.38 -4.07 7.49
CA PHE A 61 -4.13 -4.69 6.20
C PHE A 61 -3.30 -5.97 6.38
N GLU A 62 -3.40 -6.84 5.39
CA GLU A 62 -2.58 -8.05 5.25
C GLU A 62 -2.12 -8.17 3.81
N GLY A 63 -0.99 -8.82 3.58
CA GLY A 63 -0.44 -8.88 2.24
C GLY A 63 0.90 -9.57 2.12
N ARG A 64 1.53 -9.36 0.97
CA ARG A 64 2.84 -9.90 0.63
C ARG A 64 3.68 -8.85 -0.07
N VAL A 65 4.93 -8.77 0.35
CA VAL A 65 5.96 -7.95 -0.30
C VAL A 65 7.02 -8.89 -0.86
N GLY A 66 7.17 -8.92 -2.18
CA GLY A 66 8.18 -9.71 -2.89
C GLY A 66 7.70 -11.08 -3.40
N PRO A 67 8.46 -11.71 -4.31
CA PRO A 67 9.77 -11.24 -4.78
C PRO A 67 9.72 -10.14 -5.82
N SER A 68 8.69 -10.06 -6.66
CA SER A 68 8.60 -9.02 -7.70
C SER A 68 7.43 -8.06 -7.51
N ARG A 69 6.53 -8.32 -6.55
CA ARG A 69 5.28 -7.59 -6.41
C ARG A 69 4.99 -7.25 -4.96
N VAL A 70 4.26 -6.16 -4.77
CA VAL A 70 3.63 -5.82 -3.49
C VAL A 70 2.12 -5.97 -3.65
N THR A 71 1.49 -6.60 -2.67
CA THR A 71 0.03 -6.71 -2.55
C THR A 71 -0.32 -6.44 -1.10
N LEU A 72 -1.16 -5.44 -0.83
CA LEU A 72 -1.72 -5.14 0.49
C LEU A 72 -3.25 -5.09 0.35
N ASN A 73 -3.94 -5.93 1.12
CA ASN A 73 -5.40 -5.97 1.17
C ASN A 73 -5.84 -5.33 2.50
N LEU A 74 -6.59 -4.24 2.42
CA LEU A 74 -7.15 -3.56 3.58
C LEU A 74 -8.45 -4.26 3.99
N ALA A 75 -8.67 -4.36 5.30
CA ALA A 75 -9.79 -5.14 5.86
C ALA A 75 -11.19 -4.70 5.39
N ASN A 76 -11.33 -3.45 4.94
CA ASN A 76 -12.60 -2.89 4.46
C ASN A 76 -12.76 -2.92 2.93
N GLY A 77 -11.90 -3.66 2.21
CA GLY A 77 -12.05 -3.93 0.78
C GLY A 77 -10.99 -3.34 -0.16
N PRO A 78 -10.37 -2.16 0.08
CA PRO A 78 -9.34 -1.66 -0.82
C PRO A 78 -8.12 -2.58 -0.91
N ALA A 79 -7.49 -2.63 -2.08
CA ALA A 79 -6.29 -3.40 -2.31
C ALA A 79 -5.25 -2.57 -3.07
N ILE A 80 -4.02 -2.52 -2.55
CA ILE A 80 -2.88 -1.88 -3.18
C ILE A 80 -2.03 -2.97 -3.82
N ASN A 81 -1.79 -2.86 -5.12
CA ASN A 81 -1.00 -3.82 -5.88
C ASN A 81 0.05 -3.11 -6.71
N GLY A 82 1.19 -3.73 -6.95
CA GLY A 82 2.16 -3.19 -7.90
C GLY A 82 3.38 -4.06 -8.08
N VAL A 83 4.20 -3.70 -9.06
CA VAL A 83 5.49 -4.35 -9.33
C VAL A 83 6.56 -3.58 -8.58
N LEU A 84 7.37 -4.28 -7.79
CA LEU A 84 8.49 -3.68 -7.08
C LEU A 84 9.54 -3.22 -8.09
N ASP A 85 10.08 -2.02 -7.91
CA ASP A 85 11.15 -1.51 -8.76
C ASP A 85 12.44 -2.33 -8.57
N MET A 86 12.62 -2.89 -7.37
CA MET A 86 13.70 -3.81 -7.03
C MET A 86 13.12 -5.08 -6.39
N PRO A 87 13.44 -6.26 -6.91
CA PRO A 87 12.91 -7.49 -6.36
C PRO A 87 13.46 -7.76 -4.96
N LEU A 88 12.60 -8.26 -4.07
CA LEU A 88 12.95 -8.63 -2.69
C LEU A 88 13.01 -10.16 -2.54
N SER A 89 14.19 -10.71 -2.31
CA SER A 89 14.35 -12.16 -2.08
C SER A 89 14.94 -12.42 -0.68
N PRO A 90 14.25 -13.17 0.20
CA PRO A 90 12.93 -13.77 0.01
C PRO A 90 11.79 -12.74 0.10
N GLY A 91 10.66 -13.04 -0.52
CA GLY A 91 9.42 -12.28 -0.25
C GLY A 91 8.91 -12.54 1.17
N SER A 92 8.22 -11.58 1.76
CA SER A 92 7.68 -11.65 3.13
C SER A 92 6.17 -11.47 3.14
N THR A 93 5.47 -12.28 3.94
CA THR A 93 4.08 -12.01 4.32
C THR A 93 4.07 -10.90 5.36
N VAL A 94 3.19 -9.93 5.18
CA VAL A 94 3.13 -8.73 6.00
C VAL A 94 1.70 -8.49 6.47
N SER A 95 1.59 -7.91 7.65
CA SER A 95 0.35 -7.36 8.19
C SER A 95 0.67 -6.06 8.90
N GLY A 96 -0.34 -5.24 9.20
CA GLY A 96 -0.12 -4.00 9.92
C GLY A 96 -1.35 -3.12 9.94
N SER A 97 -1.13 -1.85 10.26
CA SER A 97 -2.16 -0.83 10.21
C SER A 97 -1.63 0.43 9.55
N GLY A 98 -2.53 1.14 8.87
CA GLY A 98 -2.24 2.42 8.25
C GLY A 98 -3.45 3.34 8.34
N VAL A 99 -3.21 4.62 8.10
CA VAL A 99 -4.22 5.66 8.11
C VAL A 99 -4.28 6.31 6.73
N TRP A 100 -5.51 6.52 6.27
CA TRP A 100 -5.78 7.34 5.09
C TRP A 100 -5.82 8.83 5.47
N THR A 101 -5.09 9.65 4.72
CA THR A 101 -5.19 11.11 4.75
C THR A 101 -5.45 11.64 3.36
N GLN A 102 -6.17 12.75 3.29
CA GLN A 102 -6.49 13.45 2.04
C GLN A 102 -5.77 14.79 2.05
N ASN A 103 -5.06 15.09 0.96
CA ASN A 103 -4.38 16.36 0.72
C ASN A 103 -4.95 17.06 -0.52
#